data_AF-A0A6G3TNS5-F1
#
_entry.id   AF-A0A6G3TNS5-F1
#
_cell.length_a   1.000
_cell.length_b   1.000
_cell.length_c   1.000
_cell.angle_alpha   90.00
_cell.angle_beta   90.00
_cell.angle_gamma   90.00
#
_symmetry.space_group_name_H-M   'P 1'
#
loop_
_entity.id
_entity.type
_entity.pdbx_description
1 polymer ?
#
loop_
_entity_poly.entity_id
_entity_poly.type
_entity_poly.pdbx_seq_one_letter_code
_entity_poly.pdbx_strand_id
1 'polypeptide(L)'
;AVAVVTALRAARAADPAHRLSDLGAALRDVLLLAHRLPDATGPELAGLRGRVRQPYSPDGSLRLYGLFAEPVLTTTGYAGTVTWTVDTAGRLYTVPDVAPGGAERATGSADRAVRIGDTSLTPRELSRAGLAVSGATVSPTGRLGAGTGVRAVRAPGASWYAEPLDRLWAVPVAEQVARALASDLDVPNAHRTPHTTGRTERDGENGRDGQDLLFLDVTLVGTVREAAGECLLADCDGLTVRLAAAHDDPALPHRENLRLLARLAFARSARLRVVARLTPAPQARALLLAASHPTDPDSRIDLGLDRLRRADLPAEAASGPAGDTPTTPSAPAATAA
;
A
#
# COMPACT_ATOMS: atom_id res chain seq x y z
N ALA A 1 25.34 -4.44 1.56
CA ALA A 1 26.05 -4.91 0.36
C ALA A 1 25.22 -4.73 -0.92
N VAL A 2 24.01 -5.30 -0.98
CA VAL A 2 23.10 -5.15 -2.14
C VAL A 2 22.83 -3.68 -2.46
N ALA A 3 22.46 -2.86 -1.47
CA ALA A 3 22.29 -1.41 -1.60
C ALA A 3 23.47 -0.71 -2.32
N VAL A 4 24.71 -1.00 -1.92
CA VAL A 4 25.93 -0.42 -2.52
C VAL A 4 26.03 -0.79 -4.00
N VAL A 5 25.81 -2.07 -4.34
CA VAL A 5 25.86 -2.54 -5.73
C VAL A 5 24.78 -1.88 -6.57
N THR A 6 23.55 -1.77 -6.05
CA THR A 6 22.43 -1.12 -6.75
C THR A 6 22.70 0.37 -6.96
N ALA A 7 23.16 1.08 -5.92
CA ALA A 7 23.49 2.50 -6.01
C ALA A 7 24.65 2.78 -6.97
N LEU A 8 25.67 1.92 -7.02
CA LEU A 8 26.76 2.00 -8.00
C LEU A 8 26.28 1.78 -9.44
N ARG A 9 25.35 0.84 -9.66
CA ARG A 9 24.74 0.63 -10.99
C ARG A 9 23.93 1.84 -11.42
N ALA A 10 23.12 2.41 -10.54
CA ALA A 10 22.36 3.64 -10.79
C ALA A 10 23.29 4.81 -11.14
N ALA A 11 24.39 5.00 -10.39
CA ALA A 11 25.40 6.01 -10.68
C ALA A 11 26.01 5.84 -12.09
N ARG A 12 26.36 4.60 -12.47
CA ARG A 12 26.90 4.29 -13.81
C ARG A 12 25.89 4.50 -14.93
N ALA A 13 24.61 4.32 -14.65
CA ALA A 13 23.52 4.55 -15.61
C ALA A 13 23.10 6.03 -15.70
N ALA A 14 23.75 6.93 -14.95
CA ALA A 14 23.35 8.35 -14.83
C ALA A 14 21.87 8.53 -14.43
N ASP A 15 21.39 7.67 -13.53
CA ASP A 15 20.01 7.72 -13.04
C ASP A 15 19.72 9.07 -12.34
N PRO A 16 18.70 9.84 -12.74
CA PRO A 16 18.36 11.12 -12.12
C PRO A 16 17.92 10.99 -10.64
N ALA A 17 17.48 9.81 -10.21
CA ALA A 17 17.15 9.53 -8.82
C ALA A 17 18.40 9.23 -7.96
N HIS A 18 19.57 9.02 -8.57
CA HIS A 18 20.80 8.73 -7.83
C HIS A 18 21.19 9.87 -6.88
N ARG A 19 21.60 9.51 -5.66
CA ARG A 19 22.17 10.42 -4.66
C ARG A 19 23.47 9.84 -4.14
N LEU A 20 24.54 10.64 -4.20
CA LEU A 20 25.86 10.25 -3.69
C LEU A 20 25.85 10.03 -2.17
N SER A 21 25.03 10.79 -1.44
CA SER A 21 24.81 10.63 0.01
C SER A 21 24.38 9.22 0.38
N ASP A 22 23.46 8.65 -0.42
CA ASP A 22 22.84 7.36 -0.13
C ASP A 22 23.84 6.22 -0.40
N LEU A 23 24.62 6.35 -1.48
CA LEU A 23 25.74 5.46 -1.75
C LEU A 23 26.79 5.51 -0.63
N GLY A 24 27.15 6.73 -0.19
CA GLY A 24 28.12 6.94 0.89
C GLY A 24 27.66 6.32 2.21
N ALA A 25 26.39 6.52 2.58
CA ALA A 25 25.78 5.93 3.77
C ALA A 25 25.77 4.39 3.68
N ALA A 26 25.31 3.82 2.56
CA ALA A 26 25.28 2.38 2.37
C ALA A 26 26.69 1.75 2.39
N LEU A 27 27.69 2.43 1.83
CA LEU A 27 29.09 1.96 1.86
C LEU A 27 29.65 2.00 3.28
N ARG A 28 29.44 3.10 4.00
CA ARG A 28 29.83 3.26 5.40
C ARG A 28 29.24 2.15 6.25
N ASP A 29 27.94 1.87 6.11
CA ASP A 29 27.26 0.86 6.92
C ASP A 29 27.82 -0.56 6.64
N VAL A 30 28.16 -0.87 5.39
CA VAL A 30 28.81 -2.14 5.02
C VAL A 30 30.21 -2.24 5.63
N LEU A 31 31.01 -1.17 5.57
CA LEU A 31 32.35 -1.15 6.15
C LEU A 31 32.30 -1.28 7.67
N LEU A 32 31.37 -0.58 8.33
CA LEU A 32 31.13 -0.69 9.77
C LEU A 32 30.72 -2.11 10.16
N LEU A 33 29.78 -2.72 9.44
CA LEU A 33 29.39 -4.11 9.68
C LEU A 33 30.56 -5.07 9.48
N ALA A 34 31.30 -4.96 8.38
CA ALA A 34 32.46 -5.83 8.11
C ALA A 34 33.55 -5.69 9.17
N HIS A 35 33.73 -4.48 9.70
CA HIS A 35 34.72 -4.20 10.74
C HIS A 35 34.28 -4.65 12.13
N ARG A 36 33.01 -4.43 12.51
CA ARG A 36 32.51 -4.73 13.86
C ARG A 36 32.10 -6.19 14.04
N LEU A 37 31.53 -6.83 13.02
CA LEU A 37 30.95 -8.16 13.14
C LEU A 37 31.92 -9.24 13.67
N PRO A 38 33.23 -9.24 13.31
CA PRO A 38 34.19 -10.21 13.86
C PRO A 38 34.40 -10.11 15.37
N ASP A 39 34.35 -8.90 15.93
CA ASP A 39 34.67 -8.63 17.34
C ASP A 39 33.43 -8.40 18.22
N ALA A 40 32.25 -8.26 17.60
CA ALA A 40 31.01 -8.00 18.31
C ALA A 40 30.58 -9.21 19.13
N THR A 41 30.14 -8.96 20.36
CA THR A 41 29.60 -9.98 21.27
C THR A 41 28.31 -9.49 21.93
N GLY A 42 27.55 -10.41 22.51
CA GLY A 42 26.36 -10.07 23.30
C GLY A 42 25.32 -9.25 22.52
N PRO A 43 24.73 -8.20 23.14
CA PRO A 43 23.69 -7.37 22.52
C PRO A 43 24.13 -6.67 21.23
N GLU A 44 25.40 -6.30 21.11
CA GLU A 44 25.92 -5.68 19.90
C GLU A 44 25.90 -6.66 18.72
N LEU A 45 26.38 -7.89 18.94
CA LEU A 45 26.31 -8.94 17.93
C LEU A 45 24.86 -9.24 17.55
N ALA A 46 23.94 -9.23 18.52
CA ALA A 46 22.52 -9.41 18.24
C ALA A 46 21.96 -8.30 17.33
N GLY A 47 22.34 -7.04 17.55
CA GLY A 47 21.93 -5.91 16.71
C GLY A 47 22.59 -5.88 15.33
N LEU A 48 23.82 -6.38 15.20
CA LEU A 48 24.55 -6.43 13.91
C LEU A 48 24.16 -7.63 13.05
N ARG A 49 23.64 -8.72 13.66
CA ARG A 49 23.24 -9.92 12.93
C ARG A 49 21.93 -9.69 12.19
N GLY A 50 21.92 -10.05 10.90
CA GLY A 50 20.70 -10.17 10.13
C GLY A 50 19.78 -11.28 10.64
N ARG A 51 18.54 -11.29 10.17
CA ARG A 51 17.51 -12.25 10.58
C ARG A 51 17.64 -13.57 9.85
N VAL A 52 17.47 -14.68 10.57
CA VAL A 52 17.37 -16.01 9.98
C VAL A 52 16.04 -16.14 9.23
N ARG A 53 16.04 -16.90 8.13
CA ARG A 53 14.82 -17.22 7.38
C ARG A 53 13.82 -17.91 8.32
N GLN A 54 12.63 -17.32 8.44
CA GLN A 54 11.57 -17.86 9.27
C GLN A 54 11.01 -19.17 8.68
N PRO A 55 10.72 -20.18 9.51
CA PRO A 55 10.11 -21.41 9.06
C PRO A 55 8.67 -21.15 8.60
N TYR A 56 8.22 -21.90 7.60
CA TYR A 56 6.82 -21.87 7.17
C TYR A 56 6.08 -23.02 7.85
N SER A 57 4.91 -22.75 8.43
CA SER A 57 4.03 -23.77 8.97
C SER A 57 2.96 -24.16 7.94
N PRO A 58 2.53 -25.43 7.90
CA PRO A 58 1.40 -25.82 7.08
C PRO A 58 0.12 -25.10 7.55
N ASP A 59 -0.66 -24.57 6.60
CA ASP A 59 -1.97 -23.94 6.84
C ASP A 59 -3.08 -24.67 6.06
N GLY A 60 -2.79 -25.89 5.58
CA GLY A 60 -3.75 -26.78 4.94
C GLY A 60 -4.26 -26.25 3.60
N SER A 61 -5.59 -26.07 3.51
CA SER A 61 -6.29 -25.58 2.32
C SER A 61 -6.82 -24.16 2.57
N LEU A 62 -6.50 -23.24 1.68
CA LEU A 62 -6.88 -21.83 1.77
C LEU A 62 -7.71 -21.42 0.55
N ARG A 63 -8.79 -20.68 0.79
CA ARG A 63 -9.48 -19.91 -0.24
C ARG A 63 -9.10 -18.44 -0.05
N LEU A 64 -8.40 -17.89 -1.04
CA LEU A 64 -7.85 -16.54 -1.01
C LEU A 64 -8.53 -15.65 -2.06
N TYR A 65 -8.67 -14.38 -1.71
CA TYR A 65 -9.21 -13.31 -2.53
C TYR A 65 -8.13 -12.24 -2.64
N GLY A 66 -7.77 -11.86 -3.86
CA GLY A 66 -6.86 -10.76 -4.09
C GLY A 66 -7.42 -9.44 -3.54
N LEU A 67 -6.55 -8.67 -2.88
CA LEU A 67 -6.92 -7.41 -2.25
C LEU A 67 -6.33 -6.20 -2.99
N PHE A 68 -5.00 -6.12 -3.07
CA PHE A 68 -4.25 -5.08 -3.80
C PHE A 68 -2.79 -5.53 -3.96
N ALA A 69 -2.03 -4.85 -4.81
CA ALA A 69 -0.58 -5.01 -4.89
C ALA A 69 0.13 -3.68 -4.63
N GLU A 70 1.30 -3.72 -3.98
CA GLU A 70 2.14 -2.52 -3.78
C GLU A 70 3.57 -2.78 -4.29
N PRO A 71 4.21 -1.76 -4.90
CA PRO A 71 5.61 -1.88 -5.25
C PRO A 71 6.45 -1.92 -3.97
N VAL A 72 7.57 -2.62 -4.06
CA VAL A 72 8.64 -2.57 -3.07
C VAL A 72 9.83 -1.92 -3.74
N LEU A 73 10.35 -0.87 -3.10
CA LEU A 73 11.62 -0.25 -3.43
C LEU A 73 12.26 0.15 -2.10
N THR A 74 13.36 -0.49 -1.74
CA THR A 74 14.00 -0.28 -0.44
C THR A 74 15.39 0.32 -0.61
N THR A 75 15.81 1.10 0.39
CA THR A 75 17.19 1.61 0.50
C THR A 75 18.22 0.48 0.66
N THR A 76 17.79 -0.69 1.12
CA THR A 76 18.63 -1.91 1.22
C THR A 76 18.93 -2.56 -0.14
N GLY A 77 18.38 -2.02 -1.23
CA GLY A 77 18.62 -2.44 -2.62
C GLY A 77 17.75 -3.60 -3.08
N TYR A 78 16.61 -3.82 -2.42
CA TYR A 78 15.60 -4.78 -2.84
C TYR A 78 14.44 -4.06 -3.51
N ALA A 79 13.92 -4.67 -4.57
CA ALA A 79 12.78 -4.14 -5.30
C ALA A 79 11.88 -5.27 -5.80
N GLY A 80 10.63 -4.94 -6.10
CA GLY A 80 9.66 -5.90 -6.59
C GLY A 80 8.23 -5.46 -6.31
N THR A 81 7.35 -6.44 -6.13
CA THR A 81 5.95 -6.22 -5.78
C THR A 81 5.54 -7.18 -4.66
N VAL A 82 4.70 -6.71 -3.75
CA VAL A 82 4.00 -7.56 -2.78
C VAL A 82 2.52 -7.53 -3.13
N THR A 83 1.96 -8.71 -3.38
CA THR A 83 0.50 -8.85 -3.56
C THR A 83 -0.12 -9.27 -2.24
N TRP A 84 -1.16 -8.56 -1.83
CA TRP A 84 -1.95 -8.86 -0.66
C TRP A 84 -3.19 -9.67 -1.05
N THR A 85 -3.47 -10.68 -0.26
CA THR A 85 -4.63 -11.56 -0.40
C THR A 85 -5.28 -11.77 0.97
N VAL A 86 -6.55 -12.12 0.97
CA VAL A 86 -7.37 -12.27 2.17
C VAL A 86 -8.07 -13.62 2.11
N ASP A 87 -8.17 -14.35 3.20
CA ASP A 87 -8.98 -15.57 3.24
C ASP A 87 -10.48 -15.31 3.51
N THR A 88 -11.28 -16.37 3.56
CA THR A 88 -12.71 -16.26 3.90
C THR A 88 -13.01 -15.72 5.29
N ALA A 89 -12.04 -15.77 6.21
CA ALA A 89 -12.14 -15.28 7.58
C ALA A 89 -11.63 -13.83 7.73
N GLY A 90 -11.10 -13.22 6.67
CA GLY A 90 -10.53 -11.87 6.71
C GLY A 90 -9.05 -11.83 7.09
N ARG A 91 -8.37 -12.97 7.19
CA ARG A 91 -6.93 -13.02 7.50
C ARG A 91 -6.10 -12.63 6.28
N LEU A 92 -5.12 -11.76 6.50
CA LEU A 92 -4.23 -11.25 5.46
C LEU A 92 -3.05 -12.21 5.20
N TYR A 93 -2.73 -12.34 3.91
CA TYR A 93 -1.61 -13.11 3.40
C TYR A 93 -0.88 -12.34 2.31
N THR A 94 0.43 -12.57 2.18
CA THR A 94 1.27 -11.90 1.17
C THR A 94 1.92 -12.88 0.20
N VAL A 95 1.99 -12.47 -1.07
CA VAL A 95 2.76 -13.13 -2.12
C VAL A 95 3.79 -12.13 -2.67
N PRO A 96 5.05 -12.17 -2.20
CA PRO A 96 6.10 -11.27 -2.65
C PRO A 96 6.88 -11.81 -3.86
N ASP A 97 7.12 -10.97 -4.87
CA ASP A 97 8.19 -11.11 -5.89
C ASP A 97 9.27 -10.04 -5.66
N VAL A 98 9.91 -10.11 -4.49
CA VAL A 98 10.96 -9.18 -4.10
C VAL A 98 12.33 -9.85 -4.27
N ALA A 99 13.23 -9.16 -4.97
CA ALA A 99 14.61 -9.58 -5.15
C ALA A 99 15.52 -8.34 -5.23
N PRO A 100 16.85 -8.51 -5.20
CA PRO A 100 17.76 -7.40 -5.45
C PRO A 100 17.41 -6.65 -6.74
N GLY A 101 17.33 -5.32 -6.66
CA GLY A 101 16.94 -4.47 -7.80
C GLY A 101 16.68 -3.02 -7.41
N GLY A 102 16.39 -2.19 -8.41
CA GLY A 102 16.01 -0.79 -8.25
C GLY A 102 14.62 -0.50 -8.83
N ALA A 103 14.34 0.77 -9.13
CA ALA A 103 13.04 1.24 -9.58
C ALA A 103 12.47 0.47 -10.79
N GLU A 104 13.28 0.11 -11.78
CA GLU A 104 12.84 -0.71 -12.93
C GLU A 104 12.25 -2.06 -12.53
N ARG A 105 12.82 -2.71 -11.50
CA ARG A 105 12.28 -3.96 -10.98
C ARG A 105 10.99 -3.71 -10.20
N ALA A 106 10.94 -2.63 -9.41
CA ALA A 106 9.74 -2.28 -8.66
C ALA A 106 8.55 -2.08 -9.61
N THR A 107 8.74 -1.36 -10.71
CA THR A 107 7.70 -1.13 -11.72
C THR A 107 7.39 -2.37 -12.56
N GLY A 108 8.41 -3.07 -13.07
CA GLY A 108 8.22 -4.20 -13.98
C GLY A 108 7.78 -5.51 -13.33
N SER A 109 8.01 -5.69 -12.03
CA SER A 109 7.64 -6.93 -11.32
C SER A 109 6.13 -7.16 -11.27
N ALA A 110 5.32 -6.11 -11.34
CA ALA A 110 3.86 -6.23 -11.31
C ALA A 110 3.27 -6.96 -12.53
N ASP A 111 4.00 -6.97 -13.64
CA ASP A 111 3.62 -7.62 -14.90
C ASP A 111 4.37 -8.94 -15.13
N ARG A 112 5.25 -9.31 -14.19
CA ARG A 112 6.01 -10.58 -14.24
C ARG A 112 5.25 -11.66 -13.49
N ALA A 113 5.00 -12.78 -14.16
CA ALA A 113 4.26 -13.87 -13.55
C ALA A 113 5.04 -14.51 -12.38
N VAL A 114 4.36 -14.65 -11.24
CA VAL A 114 4.82 -15.34 -10.04
C VAL A 114 4.16 -16.71 -10.00
N ARG A 115 4.91 -17.72 -9.58
CA ARG A 115 4.39 -19.06 -9.39
C ARG A 115 3.95 -19.30 -7.95
N ILE A 116 2.75 -19.83 -7.79
CA ILE A 116 2.22 -20.36 -6.54
C ILE A 116 1.78 -21.79 -6.85
N GLY A 117 2.52 -22.77 -6.34
CA GLY A 117 2.34 -24.15 -6.74
C GLY A 117 2.46 -24.31 -8.26
N ASP A 118 1.41 -24.80 -8.89
CA ASP A 118 1.22 -25.01 -10.33
C ASP A 118 0.53 -23.86 -11.07
N THR A 119 0.01 -22.84 -10.37
CA THR A 119 -0.55 -21.64 -10.99
C THR A 119 0.51 -20.56 -11.20
N SER A 120 0.39 -19.82 -12.31
CA SER A 120 1.15 -18.61 -12.57
C SER A 120 0.22 -17.42 -12.81
N LEU A 121 0.48 -16.33 -12.09
CA LEU A 121 -0.28 -15.08 -12.13
C LEU A 121 0.70 -13.92 -12.00
N THR A 122 0.48 -12.83 -12.73
CA THR A 122 1.16 -11.57 -12.41
C THR A 122 0.59 -10.99 -11.11
N PRO A 123 1.35 -10.15 -10.37
CA PRO A 123 0.81 -9.43 -9.22
C PRO A 123 -0.46 -8.64 -9.52
N ARG A 124 -0.60 -8.03 -10.71
CA ARG A 124 -1.83 -7.33 -11.10
C ARG A 124 -3.02 -8.27 -11.27
N GLU A 125 -2.80 -9.45 -11.84
CA GLU A 125 -3.86 -10.45 -11.97
C GLU A 125 -4.23 -11.01 -10.59
N LEU A 126 -3.23 -11.39 -9.78
CA LEU A 126 -3.45 -11.96 -8.45
C LEU A 126 -4.12 -10.97 -7.50
N SER A 127 -3.81 -9.67 -7.62
CA SER A 127 -4.47 -8.68 -6.77
C SER A 127 -5.97 -8.71 -7.00
N ARG A 128 -6.48 -9.04 -8.19
CA ARG A 128 -7.92 -9.04 -8.56
C ARG A 128 -8.57 -10.42 -8.54
N ALA A 129 -7.80 -11.48 -8.77
CA ALA A 129 -8.30 -12.85 -8.85
C ALA A 129 -8.54 -13.47 -7.47
N GLY A 130 -9.14 -14.66 -7.45
CA GLY A 130 -9.12 -15.56 -6.30
C GLY A 130 -8.14 -16.71 -6.53
N LEU A 131 -7.76 -17.37 -5.44
CA LEU A 131 -6.96 -18.61 -5.47
C LEU A 131 -7.57 -19.65 -4.52
N ALA A 132 -7.62 -20.90 -4.97
CA ALA A 132 -7.75 -22.04 -4.06
C ALA A 132 -6.39 -22.72 -3.96
N VAL A 133 -5.83 -22.75 -2.75
CA VAL A 133 -4.50 -23.29 -2.45
C VAL A 133 -4.64 -24.51 -1.56
N SER A 134 -3.95 -25.61 -1.88
CA SER A 134 -3.84 -26.78 -1.02
C SER A 134 -2.38 -27.07 -0.70
N GLY A 135 -2.13 -27.61 0.49
CA GLY A 135 -0.77 -27.77 1.01
C GLY A 135 -0.09 -26.43 1.28
N ALA A 136 -0.87 -25.39 1.57
CA ALA A 136 -0.34 -24.05 1.82
C ALA A 136 0.66 -24.08 2.97
N THR A 137 1.76 -23.36 2.79
CA THR A 137 2.75 -23.13 3.85
C THR A 137 2.84 -21.64 4.06
N VAL A 138 2.87 -21.19 5.32
CA VAL A 138 2.75 -19.77 5.65
C VAL A 138 3.80 -19.39 6.68
N SER A 139 4.47 -18.28 6.49
CA SER A 139 5.37 -17.73 7.51
C SER A 139 4.56 -17.19 8.70
N PRO A 140 5.19 -16.95 9.87
CA PRO A 140 4.53 -16.26 10.98
C PRO A 140 3.92 -14.90 10.59
N THR A 141 4.48 -14.26 9.55
CA THR A 141 4.11 -12.93 9.06
C THR A 141 3.09 -13.01 7.91
N GLY A 142 2.43 -14.15 7.70
CA GLY A 142 1.42 -14.31 6.66
C GLY A 142 1.95 -14.49 5.23
N ARG A 143 3.27 -14.67 5.04
CA ARG A 143 3.83 -14.87 3.70
C ARG A 143 3.51 -16.28 3.20
N LEU A 144 2.91 -16.38 2.02
CA LEU A 144 2.64 -17.66 1.38
C LEU A 144 3.92 -18.27 0.79
N GLY A 145 4.12 -19.54 1.06
CA GLY A 145 5.18 -20.36 0.49
C GLY A 145 4.77 -20.89 -0.87
N ALA A 146 5.74 -21.02 -1.78
CA ALA A 146 5.58 -21.63 -3.10
C ALA A 146 6.34 -22.96 -3.19
N GLY A 147 6.39 -23.72 -2.09
CA GLY A 147 7.10 -25.00 -1.99
C GLY A 147 6.50 -26.09 -2.88
N THR A 148 7.23 -27.20 -3.05
CA THR A 148 6.87 -28.32 -3.94
C THR A 148 5.55 -29.02 -3.57
N GLY A 149 5.12 -28.95 -2.30
CA GLY A 149 3.84 -29.50 -1.84
C GLY A 149 2.64 -28.55 -2.01
N VAL A 150 2.86 -27.32 -2.46
CA VAL A 150 1.79 -26.34 -2.67
C VAL A 150 1.17 -26.56 -4.04
N ARG A 151 -0.16 -26.68 -4.10
CA ARG A 151 -0.95 -26.61 -5.33
C ARG A 151 -1.86 -25.41 -5.26
N ALA A 152 -2.00 -24.68 -6.34
CA ALA A 152 -2.92 -23.56 -6.40
C ALA A 152 -3.61 -23.53 -7.74
N VAL A 153 -4.88 -23.14 -7.74
CA VAL A 153 -5.68 -22.91 -8.95
C VAL A 153 -6.33 -21.55 -8.89
N ARG A 154 -6.42 -20.86 -10.04
CA ARG A 154 -7.21 -19.62 -10.17
C ARG A 154 -8.66 -19.91 -9.79
N ALA A 155 -9.26 -18.99 -9.06
CA ALA A 155 -10.66 -19.00 -8.68
C ALA A 155 -11.27 -17.60 -8.87
N PRO A 156 -12.60 -17.45 -8.84
CA PRO A 156 -13.22 -16.14 -8.84
C PRO A 156 -12.75 -15.29 -7.65
N GLY A 157 -12.41 -14.03 -7.92
CA GLY A 157 -12.11 -13.02 -6.90
C GLY A 157 -13.38 -12.42 -6.29
N ALA A 158 -13.22 -11.33 -5.54
CA ALA A 158 -14.30 -10.52 -4.99
C ALA A 158 -13.99 -9.03 -5.16
N SER A 159 -15.01 -8.20 -5.38
CA SER A 159 -14.83 -6.75 -5.31
C SER A 159 -14.67 -6.31 -3.86
N TRP A 160 -14.12 -5.12 -3.62
CA TRP A 160 -14.00 -4.59 -2.26
C TRP A 160 -15.34 -4.39 -1.58
N TYR A 161 -16.43 -4.20 -2.33
CA TYR A 161 -17.81 -4.02 -1.84
C TYR A 161 -18.58 -5.33 -1.70
N ALA A 162 -17.92 -6.48 -1.91
CA ALA A 162 -18.52 -7.79 -1.77
C ALA A 162 -17.81 -8.60 -0.68
N GLU A 163 -18.57 -9.50 -0.06
CA GLU A 163 -18.03 -10.53 0.82
C GLU A 163 -17.02 -11.42 0.05
N PRO A 164 -15.87 -11.78 0.66
CA PRO A 164 -15.48 -11.53 2.05
C PRO A 164 -14.71 -10.22 2.31
N LEU A 165 -14.37 -9.46 1.26
CA LEU A 165 -13.47 -8.30 1.39
C LEU A 165 -14.13 -7.11 2.09
N ASP A 166 -15.44 -6.93 1.92
CA ASP A 166 -16.21 -5.84 2.53
C ASP A 166 -16.02 -5.74 4.06
N ARG A 167 -15.85 -6.89 4.72
CA ARG A 167 -15.63 -6.98 6.17
C ARG A 167 -14.42 -6.20 6.67
N LEU A 168 -13.39 -6.04 5.85
CA LEU A 168 -12.20 -5.28 6.23
C LEU A 168 -12.52 -3.80 6.45
N TRP A 169 -13.43 -3.24 5.63
CA TRP A 169 -13.92 -1.87 5.76
C TRP A 169 -15.00 -1.71 6.83
N ALA A 170 -15.68 -2.79 7.22
CA ALA A 170 -16.67 -2.76 8.30
C ALA A 170 -16.06 -2.60 9.71
N VAL A 171 -14.74 -2.79 9.86
CA VAL A 171 -14.04 -2.62 11.15
C VAL A 171 -13.97 -1.13 11.51
N PRO A 172 -14.41 -0.70 12.71
CA PRO A 172 -14.35 0.70 13.12
C PRO A 172 -12.95 1.30 12.98
N VAL A 173 -12.86 2.52 12.44
CA VAL A 173 -11.57 3.20 12.16
C VAL A 173 -10.69 3.29 13.39
N ALA A 174 -11.27 3.58 14.57
CA ALA A 174 -10.54 3.66 15.83
C ALA A 174 -9.87 2.32 16.20
N GLU A 175 -10.52 1.19 15.93
CA GLU A 175 -9.96 -0.15 16.16
C GLU A 175 -8.81 -0.44 15.19
N GLN A 176 -8.97 -0.05 13.92
CA GLN A 176 -7.92 -0.21 12.91
C GLN A 176 -6.67 0.63 13.26
N VAL A 177 -6.86 1.87 13.71
CA VAL A 177 -5.77 2.76 14.15
C VAL A 177 -5.11 2.22 15.42
N ALA A 178 -5.88 1.78 16.40
CA ALA A 178 -5.34 1.17 17.62
C ALA A 178 -4.51 -0.08 17.32
N ARG A 179 -4.98 -0.94 16.40
CA ARG A 179 -4.22 -2.10 15.91
C ARG A 179 -2.91 -1.69 15.25
N ALA A 180 -2.95 -0.70 14.34
CA ALA A 180 -1.77 -0.24 13.62
C ALA A 180 -0.71 0.36 14.57
N LEU A 181 -1.14 1.17 15.54
CA LEU A 181 -0.23 1.73 16.55
C LEU A 181 0.33 0.66 17.49
N ALA A 182 -0.47 -0.32 17.90
CA ALA A 182 0.01 -1.43 18.72
C ALA A 182 1.06 -2.29 18.01
N SER A 183 0.93 -2.45 16.68
CA SER A 183 1.93 -3.17 15.87
C SER A 183 3.24 -2.42 15.71
N ASP A 184 3.24 -1.09 15.79
CA ASP A 184 4.46 -0.27 15.72
C ASP A 184 5.22 -0.26 17.05
N LEU A 185 4.50 -0.36 18.16
CA LEU A 185 5.07 -0.29 19.51
C LEU A 185 5.58 -1.64 20.05
N ASP A 186 5.46 -2.75 19.29
CA ASP A 186 5.76 -4.12 19.75
C ASP A 186 5.08 -4.44 21.12
N VAL A 187 3.87 -3.91 21.38
CA VAL A 187 3.16 -4.11 22.65
C VAL A 187 2.26 -5.36 22.57
N PRO A 188 2.46 -6.37 23.43
CA PRO A 188 1.56 -7.52 23.54
C PRO A 188 0.15 -7.08 23.94
N ASN A 189 -0.82 -7.23 23.03
CA ASN A 189 -2.20 -6.89 23.32
C ASN A 189 -2.86 -8.05 24.11
N ALA A 190 -2.99 -7.89 25.43
CA ALA A 190 -3.51 -8.90 26.37
C ALA A 190 -4.99 -9.29 26.18
N HIS A 191 -5.70 -8.72 25.20
CA HIS A 191 -7.14 -8.94 24.97
C HIS A 191 -7.49 -9.77 23.73
N ARG A 192 -6.51 -10.42 23.05
CA ARG A 192 -6.85 -11.43 22.04
C ARG A 192 -7.20 -12.75 22.74
N THR A 193 -8.48 -13.13 22.68
CA THR A 193 -8.92 -14.48 23.01
C THR A 193 -8.13 -15.50 22.18
N PRO A 194 -7.43 -16.45 22.83
CA PRO A 194 -6.57 -17.38 22.13
C PRO A 194 -7.41 -18.49 21.52
N HIS A 195 -7.63 -18.45 20.21
CA HIS A 195 -7.78 -19.68 19.45
C HIS A 195 -6.43 -20.09 18.89
N THR A 196 -5.76 -20.98 19.65
CA THR A 196 -4.89 -22.09 19.18
C THR A 196 -3.71 -21.67 18.26
N THR A 197 -2.44 -21.65 18.63
CA THR A 197 -1.59 -22.48 19.50
C THR A 197 -0.32 -21.68 19.84
N GLY A 198 0.35 -22.02 20.94
CA GLY A 198 1.47 -21.30 21.55
C GLY A 198 2.49 -20.69 20.58
N ARG A 199 2.63 -19.37 20.65
CA ARG A 199 3.51 -18.57 19.80
C ARG A 199 4.31 -17.63 20.67
N THR A 200 5.60 -17.92 20.83
CA THR A 200 6.58 -16.99 21.38
C THR A 200 6.72 -15.81 20.43
N GLU A 201 6.45 -14.63 20.96
CA GLU A 201 6.79 -13.32 20.40
C GLU A 201 8.30 -13.25 20.11
N ARG A 202 8.67 -12.57 19.02
CA ARG A 202 9.85 -11.67 18.97
C ARG A 202 10.05 -11.01 17.61
N ASP A 203 10.05 -9.68 17.69
CA ASP A 203 10.92 -8.69 17.07
C ASP A 203 10.71 -8.46 15.58
N GLY A 204 10.19 -7.27 15.27
CA GLY A 204 9.80 -6.77 13.96
C GLY A 204 10.93 -6.12 13.17
N GLU A 205 11.04 -6.56 11.92
CA GLU A 205 11.57 -5.84 10.76
C GLU A 205 11.39 -6.77 9.55
N ASN A 206 10.55 -6.31 8.61
CA ASN A 206 10.13 -6.96 7.35
C ASN A 206 9.12 -8.10 7.41
N GLY A 207 8.47 -8.34 8.55
CA GLY A 207 7.31 -9.21 8.65
C GLY A 207 6.00 -8.44 8.54
N ARG A 208 5.60 -8.02 7.33
CA ARG A 208 4.32 -7.32 7.12
C ARG A 208 3.16 -8.31 7.28
N ASP A 209 2.63 -8.44 8.49
CA ASP A 209 1.44 -9.25 8.77
C ASP A 209 0.13 -8.48 8.51
N GLY A 210 0.25 -7.22 8.06
CA GLY A 210 -0.86 -6.37 7.63
C GLY A 210 -1.59 -5.67 8.77
N GLN A 211 -1.09 -5.74 10.00
CA GLN A 211 -1.69 -5.05 11.15
C GLN A 211 -1.65 -3.51 11.03
N ASP A 212 -0.68 -3.01 10.28
CA ASP A 212 -0.43 -1.60 9.95
C ASP A 212 -1.35 -1.04 8.84
N LEU A 213 -2.09 -1.91 8.15
CA LEU A 213 -3.02 -1.50 7.09
C LEU A 213 -4.30 -0.93 7.68
N LEU A 214 -4.82 0.11 7.01
CA LEU A 214 -6.09 0.76 7.25
C LEU A 214 -6.99 0.58 6.02
N PHE A 215 -8.23 0.20 6.26
CA PHE A 215 -9.29 0.00 5.28
C PHE A 215 -10.37 1.05 5.54
N LEU A 216 -10.34 2.13 4.78
CA LEU A 216 -11.12 3.33 5.06
C LEU A 216 -12.10 3.63 3.94
N ASP A 217 -13.33 3.97 4.32
CA ASP A 217 -14.27 4.68 3.46
C ASP A 217 -14.04 6.18 3.67
N VAL A 218 -13.58 6.88 2.64
CA VAL A 218 -13.16 8.29 2.76
C VAL A 218 -13.86 9.17 1.76
N THR A 219 -14.17 10.40 2.17
CA THR A 219 -14.63 11.47 1.30
C THR A 219 -13.53 12.49 1.12
N LEU A 220 -13.08 12.74 -0.11
CA LEU A 220 -12.03 13.72 -0.35
C LEU A 220 -12.55 15.14 -0.12
N VAL A 221 -11.83 15.95 0.68
CA VAL A 221 -12.27 17.29 1.10
C VAL A 221 -11.34 18.43 0.72
N GLY A 222 -10.05 18.16 0.48
CA GLY A 222 -9.13 19.21 0.01
C GLY A 222 -7.67 18.79 0.03
N THR A 223 -6.76 19.75 -0.02
CA THR A 223 -5.32 19.51 0.06
C THR A 223 -4.66 20.46 1.06
N VAL A 224 -3.62 20.00 1.72
CA VAL A 224 -2.77 20.82 2.60
C VAL A 224 -1.31 20.66 2.20
N ARG A 225 -0.56 21.77 2.24
CA ARG A 225 0.91 21.76 2.15
C ARG A 225 1.48 21.85 3.55
N GLU A 226 2.30 20.88 3.91
CA GLU A 226 3.01 20.84 5.19
C GLU A 226 4.52 20.74 4.94
N ALA A 227 5.33 20.90 6.00
CA ALA A 227 6.79 20.81 5.92
C ALA A 227 7.26 19.48 5.31
N ALA A 228 6.59 18.37 5.65
CA ALA A 228 6.89 17.05 5.12
C ALA A 228 6.16 16.75 3.79
N GLY A 229 5.64 17.77 3.10
CA GLY A 229 5.06 17.64 1.76
C GLY A 229 3.56 17.91 1.64
N GLU A 230 3.04 17.66 0.44
CA GLU A 230 1.63 17.78 0.08
C GLU A 230 0.84 16.58 0.60
N CYS A 231 -0.30 16.84 1.26
CA CYS A 231 -1.25 15.81 1.66
C CYS A 231 -2.63 16.09 1.06
N LEU A 232 -3.32 15.03 0.69
CA LEU A 232 -4.74 15.03 0.38
C LEU A 232 -5.51 14.86 1.69
N LEU A 233 -6.44 15.76 1.98
CA LEU A 233 -7.32 15.68 3.13
C LEU A 233 -8.58 14.92 2.76
N ALA A 234 -8.97 14.00 3.63
CA ALA A 234 -10.21 13.27 3.50
C ALA A 234 -10.95 13.21 4.84
N ASP A 235 -12.28 13.19 4.80
CA ASP A 235 -13.15 12.87 5.92
C ASP A 235 -13.40 11.37 5.95
N CYS A 236 -13.31 10.76 7.13
CA CYS A 236 -13.60 9.36 7.37
C CYS A 236 -14.47 9.29 8.63
N ASP A 237 -15.79 9.28 8.46
CA ASP A 237 -16.77 9.32 9.55
C ASP A 237 -16.50 10.43 10.58
N GLY A 238 -16.22 11.65 10.10
CA GLY A 238 -15.90 12.80 10.94
C GLY A 238 -14.43 12.90 11.40
N LEU A 239 -13.61 11.87 11.13
CA LEU A 239 -12.17 11.92 11.34
C LEU A 239 -11.48 12.51 10.11
N THR A 240 -10.75 13.61 10.29
CA THR A 240 -9.89 14.15 9.23
C THR A 240 -8.63 13.30 9.07
N VAL A 241 -8.48 12.65 7.93
CA VAL A 241 -7.34 11.82 7.55
C VAL A 241 -6.43 12.57 6.57
N ARG A 242 -5.12 12.53 6.84
CA ARG A 242 -4.07 13.04 5.94
C ARG A 242 -3.55 11.89 5.08
N LEU A 243 -3.90 11.90 3.81
CA LEU A 243 -3.42 10.93 2.82
C LEU A 243 -2.16 11.46 2.15
N ALA A 244 -1.09 10.65 2.19
CA ALA A 244 0.20 10.97 1.59
C ALA A 244 0.64 9.90 0.59
N ALA A 245 1.58 10.23 -0.29
CA ALA A 245 2.18 9.26 -1.20
C ALA A 245 2.99 8.24 -0.40
N ALA A 246 2.82 6.95 -0.68
CA ALA A 246 3.58 5.89 0.01
C ALA A 246 5.06 5.82 -0.40
N HIS A 247 5.41 6.41 -1.55
CA HIS A 247 6.78 6.51 -2.03
C HIS A 247 6.95 7.79 -2.86
N ASP A 248 8.11 8.43 -2.74
CA ASP A 248 8.44 9.69 -3.45
C ASP A 248 9.26 9.50 -4.74
N ASP A 249 9.79 8.30 -4.96
CA ASP A 249 10.57 7.98 -6.18
C ASP A 249 9.75 8.26 -7.46
N PRO A 250 10.30 9.05 -8.41
CA PRO A 250 9.59 9.50 -9.60
C PRO A 250 9.23 8.38 -10.59
N ALA A 251 9.86 7.21 -10.50
CA ALA A 251 9.49 6.06 -11.31
C ALA A 251 8.14 5.45 -10.89
N LEU A 252 7.73 5.65 -9.62
CA LEU A 252 6.48 5.13 -9.08
C LEU A 252 5.33 6.14 -9.24
N PRO A 253 4.12 5.71 -9.63
CA PRO A 253 2.98 6.61 -9.86
C PRO A 253 2.39 7.31 -8.63
N HIS A 254 2.81 6.98 -7.40
CA HIS A 254 2.15 7.42 -6.16
C HIS A 254 1.85 8.93 -6.11
N ARG A 255 2.86 9.78 -6.33
CA ARG A 255 2.67 11.24 -6.25
C ARG A 255 1.73 11.76 -7.34
N GLU A 256 1.84 11.24 -8.55
CA GLU A 256 1.04 11.72 -9.67
C GLU A 256 -0.43 11.30 -9.52
N ASN A 257 -0.66 10.06 -9.10
CA ASN A 257 -1.99 9.59 -8.78
C ASN A 257 -2.62 10.40 -7.63
N LEU A 258 -1.85 10.71 -6.56
CA LEU A 258 -2.34 11.54 -5.46
C LEU A 258 -2.73 12.96 -5.93
N ARG A 259 -1.95 13.56 -6.84
CA ARG A 259 -2.29 14.86 -7.46
C ARG A 259 -3.54 14.80 -8.32
N LEU A 260 -3.77 13.70 -9.04
CA LEU A 260 -4.99 13.51 -9.82
C LEU A 260 -6.22 13.32 -8.91
N LEU A 261 -6.11 12.52 -7.86
CA LEU A 261 -7.17 12.36 -6.86
C LEU A 261 -7.48 13.68 -6.15
N ALA A 262 -6.49 14.52 -5.88
CA ALA A 262 -6.71 15.84 -5.31
C ALA A 262 -7.64 16.73 -6.15
N ARG A 263 -7.71 16.54 -7.48
CA ARG A 263 -8.68 17.26 -8.33
C ARG A 263 -10.12 16.89 -8.03
N LEU A 264 -10.38 15.68 -7.53
CA LEU A 264 -11.72 15.25 -7.13
C LEU A 264 -12.23 16.03 -5.92
N ALA A 265 -11.34 16.33 -4.96
CA ALA A 265 -11.70 17.04 -3.74
C ALA A 265 -12.34 18.42 -4.00
N PHE A 266 -12.04 19.04 -5.14
CA PHE A 266 -12.56 20.36 -5.52
C PHE A 266 -13.80 20.28 -6.43
N ALA A 267 -14.09 19.14 -7.05
CA ALA A 267 -15.14 18.99 -8.05
C ALA A 267 -16.44 18.41 -7.47
N ARG A 268 -16.34 17.55 -6.46
CA ARG A 268 -17.46 16.98 -5.67
C ARG A 268 -16.89 16.16 -4.51
N SER A 269 -17.66 15.94 -3.45
CA SER A 269 -17.34 14.98 -2.38
C SER A 269 -17.25 13.55 -2.97
N ALA A 270 -16.09 13.18 -3.51
CA ALA A 270 -15.84 11.86 -4.05
C ALA A 270 -15.58 10.90 -2.89
N ARG A 271 -16.49 9.92 -2.74
CA ARG A 271 -16.32 8.84 -1.77
C ARG A 271 -15.52 7.71 -2.42
N LEU A 272 -14.46 7.28 -1.75
CA LEU A 272 -13.59 6.20 -2.20
C LEU A 272 -13.40 5.21 -1.05
N ARG A 273 -13.33 3.92 -1.39
CA ARG A 273 -12.66 2.96 -0.51
C ARG A 273 -11.17 3.05 -0.75
N VAL A 274 -10.39 3.08 0.32
CA VAL A 274 -8.94 3.12 0.25
C VAL A 274 -8.30 2.09 1.16
N VAL A 275 -7.15 1.60 0.74
CA VAL A 275 -6.19 0.89 1.58
C VAL A 275 -5.01 1.83 1.80
N ALA A 276 -4.68 2.05 3.07
CA ALA A 276 -3.57 2.91 3.45
C ALA A 276 -2.72 2.25 4.55
N ARG A 277 -1.54 2.82 4.82
CA ARG A 277 -0.67 2.40 5.92
C ARG A 277 -0.46 3.57 6.86
N LEU A 278 -0.68 3.37 8.16
CA LEU A 278 -0.44 4.41 9.15
C LEU A 278 1.08 4.63 9.30
N THR A 279 1.52 5.88 9.24
CA THR A 279 2.88 6.29 9.61
C THR A 279 2.78 7.15 10.87
N PRO A 280 3.25 6.63 12.02
CA PRO A 280 3.33 7.39 13.25
C PRO A 280 4.32 8.55 13.09
N ALA A 281 3.82 9.76 13.30
CA ALA A 281 4.59 10.99 13.23
C ALA A 281 3.87 12.05 14.09
N PRO A 282 4.53 13.17 14.46
CA PRO A 282 3.88 14.26 15.18
C PRO A 282 2.59 14.73 14.50
N GLN A 283 2.53 14.64 13.16
CA GLN A 283 1.31 14.69 12.38
C GLN A 283 1.13 13.32 11.70
N ALA A 284 0.27 12.48 12.28
CA ALA A 284 0.00 11.15 11.75
C ALA A 284 -0.51 11.23 10.30
N ARG A 285 0.02 10.35 9.45
CA ARG A 285 -0.30 10.27 8.02
C ARG A 285 -0.68 8.85 7.64
N ALA A 286 -1.60 8.74 6.71
CA ALA A 286 -1.97 7.49 6.07
C ALA A 286 -1.36 7.46 4.66
N LEU A 287 -0.36 6.61 4.45
CA LEU A 287 0.27 6.40 3.16
C LEU A 287 -0.71 5.65 2.26
N LEU A 288 -1.18 6.28 1.19
CA LEU A 288 -2.20 5.73 0.31
C LEU A 288 -1.60 4.64 -0.60
N LEU A 289 -2.08 3.40 -0.45
CA LEU A 289 -1.57 2.22 -1.15
C LEU A 289 -2.47 1.78 -2.31
N ALA A 290 -3.78 1.77 -2.10
CA ALA A 290 -4.77 1.44 -3.12
C ALA A 290 -6.06 2.25 -2.91
N ALA A 291 -6.83 2.47 -3.97
CA ALA A 291 -8.12 3.17 -3.92
C ALA A 291 -9.12 2.57 -4.92
N SER A 292 -10.42 2.61 -4.62
CA SER A 292 -11.47 2.29 -5.59
C SER A 292 -11.39 3.24 -6.79
N HIS A 293 -11.76 2.78 -7.97
CA HIS A 293 -11.66 3.63 -9.16
C HIS A 293 -12.71 4.75 -9.09
N PRO A 294 -12.35 6.03 -9.31
CA PRO A 294 -13.28 7.15 -9.14
C PRO A 294 -14.57 7.10 -9.98
N THR A 295 -14.54 6.38 -11.10
CA THR A 295 -15.69 6.23 -12.01
C THR A 295 -16.22 4.79 -12.10
N ASP A 296 -15.57 3.83 -11.44
CA ASP A 296 -15.94 2.41 -11.50
C ASP A 296 -15.73 1.75 -10.12
N PRO A 297 -16.76 1.66 -9.26
CA PRO A 297 -16.60 1.15 -7.90
C PRO A 297 -16.20 -0.33 -7.84
N ASP A 298 -16.44 -1.13 -8.88
CA ASP A 298 -16.00 -2.52 -8.94
C ASP A 298 -14.53 -2.67 -9.34
N SER A 299 -13.96 -1.59 -9.87
CA SER A 299 -12.53 -1.47 -10.14
C SER A 299 -11.80 -0.71 -9.03
N ARG A 300 -10.48 -0.81 -9.08
CA ARG A 300 -9.58 -0.18 -8.14
C ARG A 300 -8.22 0.03 -8.76
N ILE A 301 -7.44 0.90 -8.13
CA ILE A 301 -6.13 1.34 -8.57
C ILE A 301 -5.14 1.02 -7.46
N ASP A 302 -4.11 0.26 -7.80
CA ASP A 302 -2.95 0.04 -6.95
C ASP A 302 -2.02 1.25 -7.12
N LEU A 303 -2.00 2.20 -6.18
CA LEU A 303 -1.46 3.56 -6.38
C LEU A 303 0.01 3.61 -6.79
N GLY A 304 0.78 2.57 -6.46
CA GLY A 304 2.19 2.46 -6.79
C GLY A 304 2.49 1.69 -8.09
N LEU A 305 1.48 1.13 -8.74
CA LEU A 305 1.64 0.27 -9.92
C LEU A 305 0.79 0.73 -11.10
N ASP A 306 -0.43 1.18 -10.84
CA ASP A 306 -1.37 1.69 -11.84
C ASP A 306 -1.17 3.20 -12.03
N ARG A 307 -1.45 3.72 -13.23
CA ARG A 307 -1.41 5.17 -13.52
C ARG A 307 -2.82 5.66 -13.79
N LEU A 308 -3.32 6.51 -12.91
CA LEU A 308 -4.52 7.31 -13.16
C LEU A 308 -4.25 8.31 -14.29
N ARG A 309 -5.28 8.56 -15.09
CA ARG A 309 -5.32 9.57 -16.13
C ARG A 309 -6.45 10.54 -15.85
N ARG A 310 -6.44 11.69 -16.52
CA ARG A 310 -7.53 12.66 -16.41
C ARG A 310 -8.88 12.10 -16.87
N ALA A 311 -8.88 11.19 -17.85
CA ALA A 311 -10.07 10.51 -18.34
C ALA A 311 -10.69 9.54 -17.33
N ASP A 312 -9.92 9.12 -16.33
CA ASP A 312 -10.37 8.22 -15.27
C ASP A 312 -11.06 8.98 -14.12
N LEU A 313 -11.07 10.31 -14.19
CA LEU A 313 -11.81 11.17 -13.27
C LEU A 313 -13.22 11.42 -13.83
N PRO A 314 -14.24 11.57 -12.96
CA PRO A 314 -15.58 11.94 -13.40
C PRO A 314 -15.52 13.21 -14.25
N ALA A 315 -16.32 13.25 -15.32
CA ALA A 315 -16.45 14.46 -16.11
C ALA A 315 -16.91 15.61 -15.22
N GLU A 316 -16.21 16.74 -15.31
CA GLU A 316 -16.63 17.98 -14.68
C GLU A 316 -18.00 18.32 -15.27
N ALA A 317 -19.05 18.33 -14.43
CA ALA A 317 -20.37 18.68 -14.90
C ALA A 317 -20.26 20.06 -15.52
N ALA A 318 -20.53 20.17 -16.83
CA ALA A 318 -20.64 21.45 -17.49
C ALA A 318 -21.59 22.30 -16.64
N SER A 319 -21.10 23.43 -16.13
CA SER A 319 -21.96 24.47 -15.59
C SER A 319 -23.08 24.64 -16.61
N GLY A 320 -24.31 24.29 -16.23
CA GLY A 320 -25.46 24.45 -17.11
C GLY A 320 -25.47 25.87 -17.67
N PRO A 321 -25.94 26.09 -18.91
CA PRO A 321 -25.96 27.42 -19.49
C PRO A 321 -26.59 28.37 -18.47
N ALA A 322 -25.89 29.46 -18.16
CA ALA A 322 -26.37 30.50 -17.28
C ALA A 322 -27.80 30.83 -17.72
N GLY A 323 -28.77 30.55 -16.85
CA GLY A 323 -30.16 30.81 -17.14
C GLY A 323 -30.28 32.27 -17.56
N ASP A 324 -30.86 32.48 -18.74
CA ASP A 324 -31.24 33.79 -19.23
C ASP A 324 -31.93 34.55 -18.10
N THR A 325 -31.29 35.62 -17.64
CA THR A 325 -31.89 36.61 -16.75
C THR A 325 -33.19 37.09 -17.40
N PRO A 326 -34.35 37.04 -16.70
CA PRO A 326 -35.57 37.60 -17.24
C PRO A 326 -35.35 39.10 -17.44
N THR A 327 -35.47 39.55 -18.68
CA THR A 327 -35.43 40.97 -19.02
C THR A 327 -36.66 41.63 -18.41
N THR A 328 -36.47 42.42 -17.36
CA THR A 328 -37.54 43.23 -16.77
C THR A 328 -38.03 44.26 -17.81
N PRO A 329 -39.33 44.35 -18.13
CA PRO A 329 -39.83 45.37 -19.04
C PRO A 329 -39.74 46.76 -18.39
N SER A 330 -39.15 47.69 -19.14
CA SER A 330 -39.05 49.11 -18.81
C SER A 330 -40.44 49.76 -18.77
N ALA A 331 -40.78 50.41 -17.65
CA ALA A 331 -41.93 51.31 -17.56
C ALA A 331 -41.54 52.71 -18.06
N PRO A 332 -42.34 53.37 -18.92
CA PRO A 332 -42.06 54.73 -19.35
C PRO A 332 -42.42 55.74 -18.26
N ALA A 333 -41.59 56.77 -18.14
CA ALA A 333 -41.82 57.91 -17.28
C ALA A 333 -43.00 58.75 -17.78
N ALA A 334 -43.99 58.98 -16.92
CA ALA A 334 -45.05 59.94 -17.16
C ALA A 334 -44.60 61.34 -16.71
N THR A 335 -44.53 62.25 -17.68
CA THR A 335 -44.27 63.68 -17.52
C THR A 335 -45.41 64.39 -16.80
N ALA A 336 -45.05 65.36 -15.96
CA ALA A 336 -45.95 66.30 -15.31
C ALA A 336 -46.60 67.28 -16.30
N ALA A 337 -47.90 67.54 -16.09
CA ALA A 337 -48.60 68.80 -16.39
C ALA A 337 -49.82 68.89 -15.46
#